data_AF-A0A915Y4L2-F1
#
_entry.id   AF-A0A915Y4L2-F1
#
_cell.length_a   1.000
_cell.length_b   1.000
_cell.length_c   1.000
_cell.angle_alpha   90.00
_cell.angle_beta   90.00
_cell.angle_gamma   90.00
#
_symmetry.space_group_name_H-M   'P 1'
#
loop_
_entity.id
_entity.type
_entity.pdbx_description
1 polymer ?
#
loop_
_entity_poly.entity_id
_entity_poly.type
_entity_poly.pdbx_seq_one_letter_code
_entity_poly.pdbx_strand_id
1 'polypeptide(L)'
;MIATASPDRSVRVWNQKGQLIMLIDRISAIPYSIDVSGRDQLYVAIGTEDDEVWISPLATLGQLLTSACDWLKDYRQQNPTVVQVCP
;
A
#
# COMPACT_ATOMS: atom_id res chain seq x y z
N MET A 1 -6.41 -10.94 7.03
CA MET A 1 -5.01 -10.58 6.77
C MET A 1 -4.34 -10.34 8.10
N ILE A 2 -3.05 -10.62 8.23
CA ILE A 2 -2.28 -10.44 9.47
C ILE A 2 -1.11 -9.54 9.14
N ALA A 3 -0.82 -8.55 9.96
CA ALA A 3 0.36 -7.71 9.81
C ALA A 3 1.27 -7.89 11.03
N THR A 4 2.58 -7.94 10.80
CA THR A 4 3.59 -8.15 11.83
C THR A 4 4.71 -7.15 11.63
N ALA A 5 5.08 -6.45 12.70
CA ALA A 5 6.22 -5.54 12.76
C ALA A 5 7.42 -6.24 13.42
N SER A 6 8.63 -5.88 13.01
CA SER A 6 9.86 -6.50 13.50
C SER A 6 10.96 -5.47 13.74
N PRO A 7 11.82 -5.65 14.76
CA PRO A 7 13.00 -4.81 15.00
C PRO A 7 14.02 -4.78 13.85
N ASP A 8 13.91 -5.68 12.87
CA ASP A 8 14.70 -5.63 11.63
C ASP A 8 14.29 -4.48 10.68
N ARG A 9 13.43 -3.56 11.16
CA ARG A 9 12.85 -2.42 10.42
C ARG A 9 12.00 -2.85 9.23
N SER A 10 11.25 -3.93 9.42
CA SER A 10 10.29 -4.37 8.43
C SER A 10 8.90 -4.63 9.00
N VAL A 11 7.92 -4.45 8.13
CA VAL A 11 6.55 -4.87 8.32
C VAL A 11 6.20 -5.89 7.25
N ARG A 12 5.65 -7.02 7.68
CA ARG A 12 5.22 -8.13 6.82
C ARG A 12 3.72 -8.31 6.93
N VAL A 13 3.08 -8.51 5.79
CA VAL A 13 1.63 -8.69 5.68
C VAL A 13 1.34 -10.05 5.08
N TRP A 14 0.47 -10.82 5.72
CA TRP A 14 0.22 -12.22 5.44
C TRP A 14 -1.26 -12.48 5.19
N ASN A 15 -1.56 -13.47 4.35
CA ASN A 15 -2.90 -14.03 4.28
C ASN A 15 -3.15 -15.03 5.44
N GLN A 16 -4.40 -15.42 5.63
CA GLN A 16 -4.78 -16.38 6.69
C GLN A 16 -4.23 -17.80 6.47
N LYS A 17 -3.64 -18.08 5.30
CA LYS A 17 -2.96 -19.34 4.99
C LYS A 17 -1.45 -19.28 5.29
N GLY A 18 -0.96 -18.16 5.83
CA GLY A 18 0.45 -17.96 6.16
C GLY A 18 1.34 -17.55 4.98
N GLN A 19 0.77 -17.16 3.84
CA GLN A 19 1.54 -16.70 2.69
C GLN A 19 1.82 -15.19 2.79
N LEU A 20 3.07 -14.79 2.53
CA LEU A 20 3.48 -13.38 2.49
C LEU A 20 2.84 -12.69 1.29
N ILE A 21 2.07 -11.63 1.56
CA ILE A 21 1.43 -10.77 0.54
C ILE A 21 2.32 -9.57 0.25
N MET A 22 2.89 -8.95 1.28
CA MET A 22 3.66 -7.72 1.15
C MET A 22 4.77 -7.66 2.19
N LEU A 23 5.90 -7.09 1.78
CA LEU A 23 7.04 -6.74 2.62
C LEU A 23 7.29 -5.24 2.49
N ILE A 24 7.38 -4.56 3.63
CA ILE A 24 7.76 -3.16 3.75
C ILE A 24 9.08 -3.16 4.52
N ASP A 25 10.22 -3.02 3.85
CA ASP A 25 11.58 -3.24 4.38
C ASP A 25 12.49 -2.01 4.34
N ARG A 26 11.94 -0.85 3.99
CA ARG A 26 12.66 0.44 3.91
C ARG A 26 12.20 1.44 4.97
N ILE A 27 11.72 0.94 6.10
CA ILE A 27 11.33 1.78 7.22
C ILE A 27 12.61 2.33 7.87
N SER A 28 12.64 3.64 8.11
CA SER A 28 13.81 4.36 8.63
C SER A 28 14.24 3.86 10.01
N ALA A 29 13.27 3.54 10.87
CA ALA A 29 13.47 3.13 12.25
C ALA A 29 12.63 1.91 12.66
N ILE A 30 12.77 1.49 13.92
CA ILE A 30 12.08 0.31 14.44
C ILE A 30 10.57 0.59 14.54
N PRO A 31 9.71 -0.25 13.96
CA PRO A 31 8.26 -0.11 14.10
C PRO A 31 7.81 -0.59 15.49
N TYR A 32 7.08 0.26 16.22
CA TYR A 32 6.52 -0.05 17.55
C TYR A 32 5.01 -0.26 17.54
N SER A 33 4.31 0.37 16.60
CA SER A 33 2.86 0.24 16.46
C SER A 33 2.48 -0.03 15.01
N ILE A 34 1.42 -0.82 14.84
CA ILE A 34 0.88 -1.14 13.53
C ILE A 34 -0.64 -1.14 13.62
N ASP A 35 -1.28 -0.48 12.67
CA ASP A 35 -2.72 -0.55 12.46
C ASP A 35 -3.04 -0.85 11.00
N VAL A 36 -4.12 -1.57 10.77
CA VAL A 36 -4.55 -1.99 9.44
C VAL A 36 -6.01 -1.59 9.25
N SER A 37 -6.27 -0.71 8.28
CA SER A 37 -7.65 -0.27 8.01
C SER A 37 -8.48 -1.38 7.34
N GLY A 38 -9.78 -1.39 7.63
CA GLY A 38 -10.71 -2.42 7.16
C GLY A 38 -11.52 -2.08 5.90
N ARG A 39 -11.98 -3.16 5.24
CA ARG A 39 -13.00 -3.32 4.19
C ARG A 39 -12.77 -2.68 2.81
N ASP A 40 -12.61 -1.36 2.68
CA ASP A 40 -12.75 -0.72 1.35
C ASP A 40 -11.44 -0.17 0.78
N GLN A 41 -10.55 0.31 1.65
CA GLN A 41 -9.17 0.65 1.32
C GLN A 41 -8.30 0.14 2.46
N LEU A 42 -7.50 -0.88 2.17
CA LEU A 42 -6.57 -1.45 3.13
C LEU A 42 -5.31 -0.58 3.12
N TYR A 43 -5.02 0.07 4.23
CA TYR A 43 -3.78 0.76 4.50
C TYR A 43 -3.12 0.10 5.70
N VAL A 44 -1.79 0.18 5.76
CA VAL A 44 -1.03 -0.04 6.99
C VAL A 44 -0.54 1.32 7.46
N ALA A 45 -0.86 1.66 8.70
CA ALA A 45 -0.20 2.72 9.44
C ALA A 45 0.85 2.10 10.35
N ILE A 46 2.06 2.64 10.35
CA ILE A 46 3.20 2.13 11.11
C ILE A 46 3.78 3.31 11.89
N GLY A 47 3.74 3.24 13.21
CA GLY A 47 4.44 4.18 14.07
C GLY A 47 5.83 3.66 14.39
N THR A 48 6.83 4.52 14.20
CA THR A 48 8.24 4.17 14.35
C THR A 48 8.88 4.86 15.55
N GLU A 49 10.08 4.41 15.92
CA GLU A 49 10.88 4.96 17.01
C GLU A 49 11.31 6.41 16.81
N ASP A 50 11.48 6.84 15.56
CA ASP A 50 11.96 8.16 15.17
C ASP A 50 10.85 9.22 15.05
N ASP A 51 9.72 9.01 15.73
CA ASP A 51 8.53 9.87 15.72
C ASP A 51 7.88 10.03 14.33
N GLU A 52 8.19 9.14 13.37
CA GLU A 52 7.55 9.12 12.06
C GLU A 52 6.34 8.17 12.00
N VAL A 53 5.41 8.48 11.08
CA VAL A 53 4.29 7.59 10.75
C VAL A 53 4.34 7.26 9.26
N TRP A 54 4.51 5.98 8.98
CA TRP A 54 4.50 5.46 7.61
C TRP A 54 3.11 4.96 7.26
N ILE A 55 2.56 5.48 6.17
CA ILE A 55 1.26 5.04 5.63
C ILE A 55 1.53 4.37 4.29
N SER A 56 1.17 3.09 4.19
CA SER A 56 1.33 2.32 2.96
C SER A 56 0.00 1.72 2.50
N PRO A 57 -0.45 1.98 1.26
CA PRO A 57 -1.62 1.31 0.72
C PRO A 57 -1.31 -0.17 0.46
N LEU A 58 -2.18 -1.04 0.96
CA LEU A 58 -2.23 -2.46 0.63
C LEU A 58 -3.08 -2.66 -0.62
N ALA A 59 -2.59 -2.13 -1.73
CA ALA A 59 -3.22 -2.29 -3.03
C ALA A 59 -2.42 -3.29 -3.87
N THR A 60 -3.12 -4.18 -4.55
CA THR A 60 -2.52 -5.00 -5.61
C THR A 60 -2.13 -4.12 -6.79
N LEU A 61 -1.19 -4.58 -7.62
CA LEU A 61 -0.86 -3.87 -8.86
C LEU A 61 -2.10 -3.61 -9.73
N GLY A 62 -3.03 -4.55 -9.80
CA GLY A 62 -4.29 -4.37 -10.53
C GLY A 62 -5.12 -3.21 -9.97
N GLN A 63 -5.31 -3.14 -8.64
CA GLN A 63 -6.04 -2.04 -8.00
C GLN A 63 -5.34 -0.70 -8.20
N LEU A 64 -4.00 -0.66 -8.11
CA LEU A 64 -3.23 0.56 -8.37
C LEU A 64 -3.38 1.03 -9.82
N LEU A 65 -3.34 0.11 -10.79
CA LEU A 65 -3.55 0.42 -12.20
C LEU A 65 -4.97 0.93 -12.46
N THR A 66 -6.00 0.31 -11.86
CA THR A 66 -7.38 0.77 -11.95
C THR A 66 -7.50 2.19 -11.39
N SER A 67 -7.01 2.44 -10.17
CA SER A 67 -7.06 3.77 -9.55
C SER A 67 -6.31 4.83 -10.34
N ALA A 68 -5.13 4.50 -10.90
CA ALA A 68 -4.39 5.41 -11.77
C ALA A 68 -5.16 5.72 -13.06
N CYS A 69 -5.82 4.72 -13.64
CA CYS A 69 -6.64 4.86 -14.85
C CYS A 69 -7.89 5.71 -14.63
N ASP A 70 -8.52 5.56 -13.46
CA ASP A 70 -9.66 6.39 -13.04
C ASP A 70 -9.23 7.84 -12.87
N TRP A 71 -8.08 8.09 -12.24
CA TRP A 71 -7.55 9.45 -12.06
C TRP A 71 -7.26 10.16 -13.40
N LEU A 72 -6.78 9.42 -14.40
CA LEU A 72 -6.48 9.95 -15.73
C LEU A 72 -7.72 10.05 -16.66
N LYS A 73 -8.91 9.67 -16.20
CA LYS A 73 -10.12 9.63 -17.04
C LYS A 73 -10.48 11.00 -17.62
N ASP A 74 -10.57 12.01 -16.78
CA ASP A 74 -11.01 13.36 -17.20
C ASP A 74 -9.97 14.05 -18.08
N TYR A 75 -8.69 13.87 -17.77
CA TYR A 75 -7.59 14.38 -18.59
C TYR A 75 -7.65 13.82 -20.02
N ARG A 76 -7.95 12.52 -20.19
CA ARG A 76 -8.08 11.89 -21.51
C ARG A 76 -9.27 12.42 -22.30
N GLN A 77 -10.38 12.76 -21.65
CA GLN A 77 -11.53 13.36 -22.32
C GLN A 77 -11.16 14.71 -22.96
N GLN A 78 -10.24 15.44 -22.33
CA GLN A 78 -9.77 16.75 -22.82
C GLN A 78 -8.58 16.63 -23.78
N ASN A 79 -7.88 15.49 -23.80
CA ASN A 79 -6.65 15.27 -24.58
C ASN A 79 -6.74 13.94 -25.37
N PRO A 80 -7.60 13.86 -26.40
CA PRO A 80 -7.92 12.60 -27.10
C PRO A 80 -6.76 11.99 -27.91
N THR A 81 -5.65 12.71 -28.09
CA THR A 81 -4.43 12.21 -28.72
C THR A 81 -3.57 11.35 -27.80
N VAL A 82 -3.81 11.39 -26.48
CA VAL A 82 -3.09 10.58 -25.49
C VAL A 82 -3.73 9.19 -25.41
N VAL A 83 -3.15 8.23 -26.13
CA VAL A 83 -3.58 6.83 -26.08
C VAL A 83 -2.79 6.11 -25.00
N GLN A 84 -3.41 5.89 -23.85
CA GLN A 84 -2.86 5.05 -22.79
C GLN A 84 -3.78 3.85 -22.57
N VAL A 85 -3.21 2.64 -22.64
CA VAL A 85 -3.94 1.38 -22.47
C VAL A 85 -4.12 1.15 -20.97
N CYS A 86 -5.37 1.25 -20.52
CA CYS A 86 -5.78 0.83 -19.19
C CYS A 86 -6.17 -0.65 -19.23
N PRO A 87 -5.83 -1.44 -18.19
CA PRO A 87 -6.37 -2.79 -18.03
C PRO A 87 -7.87 -2.78 -17.77
#